data_AF-A0A965NR79-F1
#
_entry.id   AF-A0A965NR79-F1
#
_cell.length_a   1.000
_cell.length_b   1.000
_cell.length_c   1.000
_cell.angle_alpha   90.00
_cell.angle_beta   90.00
_cell.angle_gamma   90.00
#
_symmetry.space_group_name_H-M   'P 1'
#
loop_
_entity.id
_entity.type
_entity.pdbx_description
1 polymer ?
#
loop_
_entity_poly.entity_id
_entity_poly.type
_entity_poly.pdbx_seq_one_letter_code
_entity_poly.pdbx_strand_id
1 'polypeptide(L)'
;MLHGQVRYNMPSRFLDELPIENVKHLTPKAKDARWGGGSWQKSTSPKQYSGDSIDQAWWSGDDVPVRDDTNRTTNAIVTSAKQLEQNKKRGHTFRVGQEVFHTKFGEGRVTALEGEGLDAKAQVNFKRHGTKWLQLSIAKLVAVEN
;
A
#
# COMPACT_ATOMS: atom_id res chain seq x y z
N MET A 1 -39.07 8.59 -13.61
CA MET A 1 -39.83 9.82 -13.29
C MET A 1 -41.30 9.52 -13.42
N LEU A 2 -42.11 9.79 -12.40
CA LEU A 2 -43.56 9.60 -12.43
C LEU A 2 -44.19 10.98 -12.16
N HIS A 3 -44.90 11.55 -13.14
CA HIS A 3 -45.52 12.89 -13.10
C HIS A 3 -44.57 14.10 -13.03
N GLY A 4 -43.37 14.04 -13.63
CA GLY A 4 -42.48 15.22 -13.71
C GLY A 4 -41.82 15.64 -12.39
N GLN A 5 -42.01 14.89 -11.30
CA GLN A 5 -41.28 15.07 -10.05
C GLN A 5 -40.09 14.10 -9.95
N VAL A 6 -38.93 14.64 -9.60
CA VAL A 6 -37.74 13.86 -9.24
C VAL A 6 -37.97 13.29 -7.84
N ARG A 7 -38.13 11.97 -7.75
CA ARG A 7 -38.13 11.27 -6.46
C ARG A 7 -36.73 10.74 -6.21
N TYR A 8 -36.16 11.09 -5.06
CA TYR A 8 -34.92 10.50 -4.59
C TYR A 8 -35.22 9.16 -3.90
N ASN A 9 -34.32 8.20 -4.07
CA ASN A 9 -34.36 6.94 -3.34
C ASN A 9 -34.02 7.20 -1.87
N MET A 10 -34.72 6.51 -0.95
CA MET A 10 -34.29 6.50 0.44
C MET A 10 -32.87 5.92 0.54
N PRO A 11 -32.01 6.44 1.44
CA PRO A 11 -30.69 5.89 1.67
C PRO A 11 -30.81 4.41 2.06
N SER A 12 -29.89 3.58 1.55
CA SER A 12 -29.91 2.14 1.79
C SER A 12 -29.74 1.84 3.28
N ARG A 13 -30.74 1.19 3.89
CA ARG A 13 -30.70 0.74 5.30
C ARG A 13 -29.60 -0.31 5.54
N PHE A 14 -29.10 -0.93 4.49
CA PHE A 14 -28.05 -1.94 4.54
C PHE A 14 -26.77 -1.43 5.20
N LEU A 15 -26.45 -0.14 5.08
CA LEU A 15 -25.23 0.42 5.66
C LEU A 15 -25.22 0.41 7.20
N ASP A 16 -26.41 0.45 7.83
CA ASP A 16 -26.57 0.42 9.29
C ASP A 16 -26.67 -1.02 9.84
N GLU A 17 -27.01 -1.99 8.99
CA GLU A 17 -27.17 -3.41 9.35
C GLU A 17 -25.86 -4.21 9.21
N LEU A 18 -24.87 -3.66 8.50
CA LEU A 18 -23.57 -4.30 8.36
C LEU A 18 -22.81 -4.27 9.70
N PRO A 19 -22.15 -5.38 10.08
CA PRO A 19 -21.21 -5.38 11.18
C PRO A 19 -20.19 -4.25 11.01
N ILE A 20 -19.98 -3.46 12.07
CA ILE A 20 -19.16 -2.24 11.99
C ILE A 20 -17.70 -2.52 11.61
N GLU A 21 -17.23 -3.73 11.86
CA GLU A 21 -15.91 -4.22 11.44
C GLU A 21 -15.72 -4.17 9.92
N ASN A 22 -16.81 -4.24 9.15
CA ASN A 22 -16.78 -4.30 7.69
C ASN A 22 -17.11 -2.95 7.04
N VAL A 23 -17.30 -1.89 7.83
CA VAL A 23 -17.69 -0.55 7.34
C VAL A 23 -16.54 0.44 7.55
N LYS A 24 -15.92 0.87 6.44
CA LYS A 24 -14.87 1.91 6.46
C LYS A 24 -15.44 3.27 6.07
N HIS A 25 -15.52 4.19 7.03
CA HIS A 25 -15.92 5.57 6.76
C HIS A 25 -14.73 6.38 6.20
N LEU A 26 -14.80 6.78 4.93
CA LEU A 26 -13.73 7.52 4.26
C LEU A 26 -13.70 9.02 4.63
N THR A 27 -14.82 9.58 5.05
CA THR A 27 -14.90 10.97 5.50
C THR A 27 -14.88 11.00 7.04
N PRO A 28 -13.93 11.72 7.68
CA PRO A 28 -13.95 11.86 9.13
C PRO A 28 -15.24 12.56 9.56
N LYS A 29 -15.99 11.94 10.48
CA LYS A 29 -17.18 12.58 11.09
C LYS A 29 -16.69 13.87 11.76
N ALA A 30 -17.33 15.00 11.45
CA ALA A 30 -16.89 16.38 11.70
C ALA A 30 -16.51 16.76 13.15
N LYS A 31 -16.60 15.86 14.13
CA LYS A 31 -16.08 16.06 15.50
C LYS A 31 -14.55 16.13 15.56
N ASP A 32 -13.85 15.52 14.58
CA ASP A 32 -12.38 15.55 14.49
C ASP A 32 -11.86 16.39 13.31
N ALA A 33 -12.77 17.01 12.54
CA ALA A 33 -12.41 17.95 11.49
C ALA A 33 -11.96 19.27 12.15
N ARG A 34 -10.72 19.29 12.65
CA ARG A 34 -9.97 20.50 13.01
C ARG A 34 -9.68 21.32 11.74
N TRP A 35 -10.73 21.89 11.17
CA TRP A 35 -10.64 22.95 10.16
C TRP A 35 -11.29 24.20 10.74
N GLY A 36 -10.45 25.07 11.31
CA GLY A 36 -10.84 26.34 11.92
C GLY A 36 -10.45 26.43 13.40
N GLY A 37 -9.32 27.09 13.70
CA GLY A 37 -8.95 27.47 15.07
C GLY A 37 -7.48 27.24 15.43
N GLY A 38 -6.56 27.98 14.80
CA GLY A 38 -5.17 28.03 15.23
C GLY A 38 -5.00 29.00 16.40
N SER A 39 -4.90 28.48 17.62
CA SER A 39 -4.47 29.24 18.80
C SER A 39 -2.97 29.54 18.69
N TRP A 40 -2.62 30.83 18.69
CA TRP A 40 -1.25 31.32 18.76
C TRP A 40 -0.61 30.92 20.10
N GLN A 41 0.26 29.90 20.10
CA GLN A 41 1.16 29.65 21.24
C GLN A 41 2.53 30.25 20.97
N LYS A 42 2.78 31.32 21.72
CA LYS A 42 3.96 32.17 21.80
C LYS A 42 5.17 31.36 22.29
N SER A 43 6.16 31.18 21.41
CA SER A 43 7.49 30.66 21.74
C SER A 43 8.24 31.68 22.59
N THR A 44 8.62 31.28 23.80
CA THR A 44 9.67 31.95 24.59
C THR A 44 10.78 30.94 24.83
N SER A 45 11.93 31.18 24.20
CA SER A 45 13.19 30.49 24.51
C SER A 45 13.93 31.27 25.59
N PRO A 46 14.75 30.60 26.40
CA PRO A 46 16.16 31.00 26.38
C PRO A 46 17.17 29.84 26.41
N LYS A 47 18.17 30.02 25.54
CA LYS A 47 19.63 29.72 25.62
C LYS A 47 20.13 28.62 26.58
N GLN A 48 21.06 27.80 26.06
CA GLN A 48 22.51 27.87 26.40
C GLN A 48 23.26 26.66 25.78
N TYR A 49 24.32 26.90 25.00
CA TYR A 49 25.71 26.61 25.38
C TYR A 49 26.72 27.06 24.29
N SER A 50 27.89 27.45 24.78
CA SER A 50 29.22 27.74 24.15
C SER A 50 29.45 27.12 22.77
N GLY A 51 30.04 27.79 21.78
CA GLY A 51 31.16 28.73 21.84
C GLY A 51 32.39 28.08 21.22
N ASP A 52 32.61 28.29 19.93
CA ASP A 52 33.92 28.70 19.43
C ASP A 52 33.76 29.38 18.05
N SER A 53 34.47 30.47 17.87
CA SER A 53 34.27 31.45 16.81
C SER A 53 35.52 31.58 15.97
N ILE A 54 35.42 31.38 14.65
CA ILE A 54 36.24 32.12 13.69
C ILE A 54 35.47 32.28 12.36
N ASP A 55 35.01 33.51 12.18
CA ASP A 55 34.90 34.30 10.96
C ASP A 55 34.41 33.70 9.63
N GLN A 56 33.26 34.26 9.26
CA GLN A 56 32.77 34.52 7.91
C GLN A 56 33.86 34.56 6.82
N ALA A 57 33.79 33.64 5.87
CA ALA A 57 34.35 33.84 4.52
C ALA A 57 33.28 33.50 3.47
N TRP A 58 32.46 34.52 3.21
CA TRP A 58 31.49 34.61 2.13
C TRP A 58 32.22 35.13 0.87
N TRP A 59 33.10 34.33 0.27
CA TRP A 59 33.49 34.41 -1.16
C TRP A 59 34.52 33.31 -1.49
N SER A 60 34.23 32.49 -2.51
CA SER A 60 35.13 31.56 -3.25
C SER A 60 35.12 30.08 -2.84
N GLY A 61 34.70 29.24 -3.78
CA GLY A 61 35.43 28.01 -4.12
C GLY A 61 34.75 26.68 -3.78
N ASP A 62 34.21 26.04 -4.82
CA ASP A 62 34.03 24.58 -4.98
C ASP A 62 33.60 23.74 -3.76
N ASP A 63 32.29 23.76 -3.47
CA ASP A 63 31.66 22.74 -2.63
C ASP A 63 31.38 21.47 -3.47
N VAL A 64 32.34 20.54 -3.48
CA VAL A 64 32.11 19.19 -4.00
C VAL A 64 31.21 18.45 -2.98
N PRO A 65 29.99 17.99 -3.35
CA PRO A 65 29.18 17.22 -2.42
C PRO A 65 29.85 15.87 -2.17
N VAL A 66 30.42 15.70 -0.98
CA VAL A 66 30.88 14.39 -0.49
C VAL A 66 29.66 13.48 -0.39
N ARG A 67 29.55 12.56 -1.35
CA ARG A 67 28.56 11.48 -1.34
C ARG A 67 28.97 10.45 -0.29
N ASP A 68 28.36 10.51 0.87
CA ASP A 68 28.46 9.47 1.89
C ASP A 68 27.71 8.19 1.40
N ASP A 69 28.46 7.27 0.78
CA ASP A 69 27.94 6.03 0.19
C ASP A 69 27.66 4.93 1.23
N THR A 70 27.96 5.14 2.51
CA THR A 70 27.78 4.13 3.56
C THR A 70 26.30 3.83 3.87
N ASN A 71 25.41 4.79 3.60
CA ASN A 71 23.99 4.71 3.96
C ASN A 71 23.09 4.06 2.89
N ARG A 72 23.65 3.73 1.71
CA ARG A 72 22.90 3.08 0.61
C ARG A 72 22.79 1.57 0.81
N THR A 73 23.83 0.93 1.34
CA THR A 73 23.90 -0.53 1.48
C THR A 73 22.99 -1.06 2.60
N THR A 74 22.84 -0.28 3.68
CA THR A 74 21.99 -0.66 4.82
C THR A 74 20.50 -0.64 4.45
N ASN A 75 20.04 0.39 3.75
CA ASN A 75 18.63 0.55 3.35
C ASN A 75 18.13 -0.53 2.37
N ALA A 76 19.00 -1.06 1.51
CA ALA A 76 18.63 -2.10 0.54
C ALA A 76 18.24 -3.44 1.23
N ILE A 77 18.95 -3.83 2.30
CA ILE A 77 18.73 -5.09 3.02
C ILE A 77 17.42 -5.04 3.83
N VAL A 78 17.09 -3.89 4.42
CA VAL A 78 15.86 -3.72 5.22
C VAL A 78 14.60 -3.76 4.35
N THR A 79 14.72 -3.40 3.07
CA THR A 79 13.58 -3.36 2.13
C THR A 79 13.16 -4.77 1.69
N SER A 80 14.12 -5.69 1.50
CA SER A 80 13.85 -7.08 1.09
C SER A 80 13.17 -7.91 2.19
N ALA A 81 13.55 -7.70 3.46
CA ALA A 81 12.95 -8.39 4.61
C ALA A 81 11.49 -7.97 4.83
N LYS A 82 11.18 -6.66 4.71
CA LYS A 82 9.79 -6.16 4.78
C LYS A 82 8.88 -6.72 3.69
N GLN A 83 9.42 -6.93 2.48
CA GLN A 83 8.65 -7.48 1.36
C GLN A 83 8.26 -8.96 1.58
N LEU A 84 9.10 -9.75 2.23
CA LEU A 84 8.81 -11.14 2.60
C LEU A 84 7.71 -11.24 3.67
N GLU A 85 7.73 -10.36 4.67
CA GLU A 85 6.68 -10.32 5.70
C GLU A 85 5.33 -9.86 5.14
N GLN A 86 5.35 -8.89 4.23
CA GLN A 86 4.12 -8.37 3.62
C GLN A 86 3.44 -9.44 2.76
N ASN A 87 4.19 -10.32 2.10
CA ASN A 87 3.62 -11.42 1.33
C ASN A 87 2.97 -12.48 2.23
N LYS A 88 3.53 -12.74 3.42
CA LYS A 88 2.95 -13.69 4.39
C LYS A 88 1.61 -13.21 4.96
N LYS A 89 1.36 -11.90 5.00
CA LYS A 89 0.10 -11.30 5.50
C LYS A 89 -1.07 -11.42 4.53
N ARG A 90 -0.85 -11.60 3.22
CA ARG A 90 -1.92 -11.56 2.21
C ARG A 90 -2.77 -12.84 2.14
N GLY A 91 -2.47 -13.85 2.96
CA GLY A 91 -3.29 -15.05 3.10
C GLY A 91 -3.24 -16.02 1.93
N HIS A 92 -2.28 -15.88 1.01
CA HIS A 92 -2.07 -16.80 -0.12
C HIS A 92 -0.59 -17.09 -0.32
N THR A 93 -0.28 -18.28 -0.84
CA THR A 93 1.09 -18.82 -0.95
C THR A 93 1.80 -18.48 -2.26
N PHE A 94 1.08 -17.95 -3.25
CA PHE A 94 1.61 -17.68 -4.59
C PHE A 94 2.20 -16.28 -4.73
N ARG A 95 3.15 -16.13 -5.65
CA ARG A 95 3.80 -14.85 -5.97
C ARG A 95 3.62 -14.49 -7.45
N VAL A 96 3.59 -13.20 -7.75
CA VAL A 96 3.66 -12.73 -9.14
C VAL A 96 4.99 -13.17 -9.75
N GLY A 97 4.93 -13.70 -10.97
CA GLY A 97 6.06 -14.24 -11.71
C GLY A 97 6.33 -15.74 -11.51
N GLN A 98 5.65 -16.38 -10.56
CA GLN A 98 5.79 -17.81 -10.26
C GLN A 98 5.17 -18.69 -11.36
N GLU A 99 5.81 -19.82 -11.66
CA GLU A 99 5.24 -20.86 -12.52
C GLU A 99 4.28 -21.76 -11.73
N VAL A 100 3.13 -22.02 -12.33
CA VAL A 100 2.04 -22.80 -11.74
C VAL A 100 1.45 -23.76 -12.76
N PHE A 101 0.93 -24.88 -12.28
CA PHE A 101 0.21 -25.87 -13.07
C PHE A 101 -1.25 -25.97 -12.61
N HIS A 102 -2.15 -26.05 -13.57
CA HIS A 102 -3.58 -26.31 -13.34
C HIS A 102 -4.06 -27.49 -14.19
N THR A 103 -4.86 -28.38 -13.62
CA THR A 103 -5.31 -29.62 -14.31
C THR A 103 -6.02 -29.36 -15.64
N LYS A 104 -6.83 -28.29 -15.73
CA LYS A 104 -7.58 -27.93 -16.95
C LYS A 104 -6.78 -27.08 -17.93
N PHE A 105 -5.87 -26.25 -17.45
CA PHE A 105 -5.23 -25.20 -18.26
C PHE A 105 -3.74 -25.46 -18.51
N GLY A 106 -3.16 -26.48 -17.86
CA GLY A 106 -1.75 -26.82 -17.94
C GLY A 106 -0.87 -25.82 -17.19
N GLU A 107 0.35 -25.66 -17.68
CA GLU A 107 1.35 -24.75 -17.14
C GLU A 107 1.06 -23.29 -17.51
N GLY A 108 1.31 -22.40 -16.57
CA GLY A 108 1.22 -20.96 -16.75
C GLY A 108 2.06 -20.19 -15.76
N ARG A 109 2.16 -18.89 -15.98
CA ARG A 109 2.88 -17.95 -15.11
C ARG A 109 1.92 -16.97 -14.49
N VAL A 110 2.04 -16.73 -13.19
CA VAL A 110 1.23 -15.73 -12.48
C VAL A 110 1.66 -14.33 -12.92
N THR A 111 0.75 -13.54 -13.47
CA THR A 111 1.00 -12.17 -13.94
C THR A 111 0.54 -11.13 -12.94
N ALA A 112 -0.55 -11.40 -12.22
CA ALA A 112 -1.10 -10.50 -11.21
C ALA A 112 -1.80 -11.29 -10.09
N LEU A 113 -1.86 -10.69 -8.91
CA LEU A 113 -2.57 -11.18 -7.73
C LEU A 113 -3.44 -10.05 -7.20
N GLU A 114 -4.73 -10.30 -7.03
CA GLU A 114 -5.70 -9.35 -6.49
C GLU A 114 -6.49 -9.96 -5.35
N GLY A 115 -6.90 -9.14 -4.39
CA GLY A 115 -7.66 -9.58 -3.21
C GLY A 115 -6.79 -10.23 -2.13
N GLU A 116 -7.44 -10.61 -1.04
CA GLU A 116 -6.81 -11.17 0.15
C GLU A 116 -7.61 -12.39 0.65
N GLY A 117 -6.92 -13.34 1.29
CA GLY A 117 -7.54 -14.52 1.89
C GLY A 117 -8.34 -15.38 0.89
N LEU A 118 -9.61 -15.66 1.21
CA LEU A 118 -10.50 -16.56 0.48
C LEU A 118 -10.97 -16.01 -0.88
N ASP A 119 -11.03 -14.69 -1.02
CA ASP A 119 -11.44 -13.99 -2.24
C ASP A 119 -10.25 -13.60 -3.13
N ALA A 120 -9.04 -14.01 -2.75
CA ALA A 120 -7.85 -13.76 -3.55
C ALA A 120 -7.95 -14.45 -4.91
N LYS A 121 -7.59 -13.72 -5.97
CA LYS A 121 -7.59 -14.18 -7.35
C LYS A 121 -6.21 -13.99 -7.95
N ALA A 122 -5.79 -14.97 -8.74
CA ALA A 122 -4.60 -14.91 -9.56
C ALA A 122 -4.98 -14.77 -11.02
N GLN A 123 -4.33 -13.82 -11.69
CA GLN A 123 -4.27 -13.78 -13.13
C GLN A 123 -3.07 -14.63 -13.58
N VAL A 124 -3.34 -15.68 -14.34
CA VAL A 124 -2.33 -16.62 -14.82
C VAL A 124 -2.34 -16.64 -16.34
N ASN A 125 -1.18 -16.49 -16.96
CA ASN A 125 -1.00 -16.66 -18.39
C ASN A 125 -0.60 -18.11 -18.69
N PHE A 126 -1.54 -18.90 -19.20
CA PHE A 126 -1.32 -20.31 -19.55
C PHE A 126 -0.80 -20.47 -20.98
N LYS A 127 0.18 -21.35 -21.18
CA LYS A 127 0.82 -21.57 -22.50
C LYS A 127 -0.20 -21.93 -23.59
N ARG A 128 -1.22 -22.74 -23.26
CA ARG A 128 -2.23 -23.23 -24.23
C ARG A 128 -3.54 -22.44 -24.24
N HIS A 129 -3.89 -21.75 -23.15
CA HIS A 129 -5.22 -21.15 -22.96
C HIS A 129 -5.19 -19.63 -22.75
N GLY A 130 -4.00 -19.02 -22.79
CA GLY A 130 -3.77 -17.61 -22.56
C GLY A 130 -4.10 -17.17 -21.13
N THR A 131 -4.37 -15.89 -20.97
CA THR A 131 -4.67 -15.28 -19.66
C THR A 131 -6.03 -15.72 -19.12
N LYS A 132 -6.06 -16.11 -17.84
CA LYS A 132 -7.28 -16.46 -17.08
C LYS A 132 -7.22 -15.90 -15.66
N TRP A 133 -8.40 -15.61 -15.12
CA TRP A 133 -8.59 -15.26 -13.71
C TRP A 133 -9.04 -16.48 -12.94
N LEU A 134 -8.35 -16.80 -11.84
CA LEU A 134 -8.60 -17.98 -11.01
C LEU A 134 -8.62 -17.60 -9.55
N GLN A 135 -9.68 -17.97 -8.83
CA GLN A 135 -9.77 -17.75 -7.39
C GLN A 135 -8.89 -18.75 -6.65
N LEU A 136 -7.94 -18.26 -5.85
CA LEU A 136 -6.91 -19.07 -5.20
C LEU A 136 -7.48 -20.10 -4.21
N SER A 137 -8.63 -19.79 -3.59
CA SER A 137 -9.32 -20.70 -2.67
C SER A 137 -9.92 -21.93 -3.37
N ILE A 138 -10.27 -21.82 -4.65
CA ILE A 138 -10.99 -22.85 -5.41
C ILE A 138 -10.08 -23.51 -6.45
N ALA A 139 -9.21 -22.72 -7.07
CA ALA A 139 -8.32 -23.19 -8.12
C ALA A 139 -7.21 -24.03 -7.51
N LYS A 140 -7.21 -25.32 -7.84
CA LYS A 140 -6.19 -26.30 -7.45
C LYS A 140 -4.90 -26.05 -8.24
N LEU A 141 -4.24 -24.92 -7.96
CA LEU A 141 -2.97 -24.55 -8.55
C LEU A 141 -1.83 -25.25 -7.80
N VAL A 142 -0.92 -25.83 -8.55
CA VAL A 142 0.30 -26.45 -8.02
C VAL A 142 1.47 -25.55 -8.40
N ALA A 143 2.29 -25.17 -7.43
CA ALA A 143 3.54 -24.46 -7.70
C ALA A 143 4.50 -25.41 -8.42
N VAL A 144 5.07 -24.98 -9.54
CA VAL A 144 6.15 -25.71 -10.22
C VAL A 144 7.45 -25.11 -9.69
N GLU A 145 8.19 -25.87 -8.89
CA GLU A 145 9.56 -25.52 -8.52
C GLU A 145 10.50 -25.97 -9.65
N ASN A 146 11.31 -25.04 -10.16
CA ASN A 146 12.45 -25.33 -11.03
C ASN A 146 13.74 -25.17 -10.22
#